data_AF-A0A822H2M4-F1
#
_entry.id   AF-A0A822H2M4-F1
#
_cell.length_a   1.000
_cell.length_b   1.000
_cell.length_c   1.000
_cell.angle_alpha   90.00
_cell.angle_beta   90.00
_cell.angle_gamma   90.00
#
_symmetry.space_group_name_H-M   'P 1'
#
loop_
_entity.id
_entity.type
_entity.pdbx_description
1 polymer ?
#
loop_
_entity_poly.entity_id
_entity_poly.type
_entity_poly.pdbx_seq_one_letter_code
_entity_poly.pdbx_strand_id
1 'polypeptide(L)'
;MADISISFIGRFWIYLISNIASIICSIFVLYYFLFCRKLRQSLHNHVVIIILIINFIIEITDISWILYYYRNGVVLINTSLFCRIWKFLDSSSYVTIAKLVAWASIER
;
A
#
# COMPACT_ATOMS: atom_id res chain seq x y z
N MET A 1 -2.26 -30.88 -5.67
CA MET A 1 -1.51 -29.67 -5.29
C MET A 1 -1.89 -29.41 -3.84
N ALA A 2 -1.00 -29.65 -2.88
CA ALA A 2 -1.34 -29.48 -1.47
C ALA A 2 -1.51 -27.98 -1.19
N ASP A 3 -2.76 -27.54 -1.07
CA ASP A 3 -3.06 -26.19 -0.62
C ASP A 3 -2.49 -26.05 0.78
N ILE A 4 -1.40 -25.29 0.92
CA ILE A 4 -0.94 -24.79 2.21
C ILE A 4 -2.03 -23.80 2.65
N SER A 5 -3.11 -24.33 3.22
CA SER A 5 -4.22 -23.56 3.75
C SER A 5 -3.73 -22.89 5.03
N ILE A 6 -2.96 -21.80 4.87
CA ILE A 6 -2.54 -20.94 5.97
C ILE A 6 -3.82 -20.51 6.68
N SER A 7 -3.94 -20.91 7.95
CA SER A 7 -5.07 -20.56 8.82
C SER A 7 -5.29 -19.04 8.83
N PHE A 8 -6.55 -18.62 9.00
CA PHE A 8 -6.95 -17.21 9.09
C PHE A 8 -6.05 -16.40 10.05
N ILE A 9 -5.67 -17.02 11.18
CA ILE A 9 -4.78 -16.44 12.18
C ILE A 9 -3.36 -16.25 11.63
N GLY A 10 -2.84 -17.22 10.88
CA GLY A 10 -1.53 -17.11 10.25
C GLY A 10 -1.48 -15.98 9.23
N ARG A 11 -2.52 -15.85 8.40
CA ARG A 11 -2.65 -14.73 7.44
C ARG A 11 -2.68 -13.40 8.16
N PHE A 12 -3.49 -13.28 9.21
CA PHE A 12 -3.58 -12.06 10.02
C PHE A 12 -2.20 -11.59 10.51
N TRP A 13 -1.42 -12.48 11.13
CA TRP A 13 -0.10 -12.11 11.68
C TRP A 13 0.91 -11.73 10.59
N ILE A 14 0.94 -12.45 9.48
CA ILE A 14 1.81 -12.13 8.35
C ILE A 14 1.49 -10.72 7.82
N TYR A 15 0.22 -10.46 7.53
CA TYR A 15 -0.21 -9.13 7.06
C TYR A 15 0.08 -8.04 8.09
N LEU A 16 -0.14 -8.30 9.39
CA LEU A 16 0.09 -7.32 10.44
C LEU A 16 1.57 -6.93 10.56
N ILE A 17 2.47 -7.91 10.62
CA ILE A 17 3.91 -7.66 10.76
C ILE A 17 4.45 -6.97 9.52
N SER A 18 4.07 -7.45 8.33
CA SER A 18 4.45 -6.82 7.07
C SER A 18 3.94 -5.38 6.97
N ASN A 19 2.71 -5.10 7.39
CA ASN A 19 2.15 -3.76 7.36
C ASN A 19 2.87 -2.81 8.33
N ILE A 20 3.16 -3.26 9.56
CA ILE A 20 3.92 -2.45 10.54
C ILE A 20 5.31 -2.11 10.00
N ALA A 21 6.02 -3.09 9.44
CA ALA A 21 7.33 -2.87 8.85
C ALA A 21 7.27 -1.90 7.68
N SER A 22 6.27 -2.06 6.79
CA SER A 22 6.09 -1.20 5.62
C SER A 22 5.77 0.24 6.02
N ILE A 23 4.86 0.46 6.98
CA ILE A 23 4.51 1.78 7.51
C ILE A 23 5.74 2.49 8.09
N ILE A 24 6.55 1.79 8.89
CA ILE A 24 7.77 2.36 9.49
C ILE A 24 8.76 2.77 8.39
N CYS A 25 8.99 1.91 7.40
CA CYS A 25 9.84 2.21 6.26
C CYS A 25 9.32 3.40 5.45
N SER A 26 8.03 3.42 5.12
CA SER A 26 7.38 4.48 4.36
C SER A 26 7.49 5.84 5.08
N ILE A 27 7.25 5.89 6.39
CA ILE A 27 7.41 7.11 7.20
C ILE A 27 8.86 7.58 7.20
N PHE A 28 9.81 6.67 7.43
CA PHE A 28 11.24 7.00 7.47
C PHE A 28 11.72 7.59 6.13
N VAL A 29 11.36 6.94 5.03
CA VAL A 29 11.74 7.38 3.68
C VAL A 29 11.06 8.70 3.34
N LEU A 30 9.77 8.85 3.61
CA LEU A 30 9.04 10.10 3.38
C LEU A 30 9.63 11.26 4.19
N TYR A 31 9.96 11.03 5.46
CA TYR A 31 10.65 12.00 6.31
C TYR A 31 12.00 12.41 5.70
N TYR A 32 12.82 11.44 5.28
CA TYR A 32 14.11 11.73 4.66
C TYR A 32 13.97 12.58 3.39
N PHE A 33 13.04 12.25 2.51
CA PHE A 33 12.78 13.01 1.28
C PHE A 33 12.24 14.43 1.54
N LEU A 34 11.39 14.61 2.55
CA LEU A 34 10.81 15.91 2.87
C LEU A 34 11.83 16.85 3.52
N PHE A 35 12.70 16.34 4.40
CA PHE A 35 13.65 17.17 5.16
C PHE A 35 14.97 17.42 4.41
N CYS A 36 15.41 16.52 3.52
CA CYS A 36 16.61 16.76 2.72
C CYS A 36 16.32 17.58 1.46
N ARG A 37 16.56 18.89 1.54
CA ARG A 37 16.34 19.86 0.44
C ARG A 37 17.04 19.52 -0.88
N LYS A 38 18.21 18.83 -0.83
CA LYS A 38 18.94 18.39 -2.03
C LYS A 38 18.20 17.30 -2.82
N LEU A 39 17.43 16.44 -2.16
CA LEU A 39 16.65 15.41 -2.86
C LEU A 39 15.41 16.00 -3.54
N ARG A 40 14.87 17.13 -3.08
CA ARG A 40 13.66 17.74 -3.69
C ARG A 40 13.91 18.44 -5.04
N GLN A 41 15.13 18.44 -5.59
CA GLN A 41 15.44 19.15 -6.83
C GLN A 41 15.30 18.31 -8.10
N SER A 42 15.22 16.98 -7.97
CA SER A 42 15.03 16.08 -9.11
C SER A 42 13.57 15.68 -9.26
N LEU A 43 13.04 15.76 -10.49
CA LEU A 43 11.71 15.29 -10.87
C LEU A 43 11.48 13.83 -10.47
N HIS A 44 12.52 12.99 -10.56
CA HIS A 44 12.49 11.60 -10.12
C HIS A 44 12.08 11.47 -8.64
N ASN A 45 12.61 12.32 -7.77
CA ASN A 45 12.34 12.26 -6.35
C ASN A 45 10.92 12.73 -6.01
N HIS A 46 10.34 13.61 -6.81
CA HIS A 46 8.91 13.97 -6.69
C HIS A 46 8.00 12.78 -7.04
N VAL A 47 8.32 12.03 -8.09
CA VAL A 47 7.59 10.82 -8.46
C VAL A 47 7.65 9.79 -7.34
N VAL A 48 8.82 9.59 -6.73
CA VAL A 48 9.01 8.69 -5.58
C VAL A 48 8.17 9.13 -4.37
N ILE A 49 8.13 10.42 -4.06
CA ILE A 49 7.27 10.95 -2.97
C ILE A 49 5.79 10.67 -3.24
N ILE A 50 5.32 10.86 -4.48
CA ILE A 50 3.92 10.58 -4.85
C ILE A 50 3.61 9.09 -4.68
N ILE A 51 4.50 8.20 -5.14
CA ILE A 51 4.34 6.75 -4.96
C ILE A 51 4.23 6.39 -3.48
N LEU A 52 5.11 6.95 -2.64
CA LEU A 52 5.11 6.68 -1.20
C LEU A 52 3.81 7.14 -0.53
N ILE A 53 3.29 8.30 -0.90
CA ILE A 53 2.02 8.82 -0.35
C ILE A 53 0.85 7.91 -0.76
N ILE A 54 0.78 7.50 -2.03
CA ILE A 54 -0.28 6.59 -2.51
C ILE A 54 -0.21 5.25 -1.77
N ASN A 55 0.99 4.65 -1.68
CA ASN A 55 1.18 3.40 -0.95
C ASN A 55 0.79 3.51 0.53
N PHE A 56 1.16 4.61 1.19
CA PHE A 56 0.81 4.82 2.59
C PHE A 56 -0.71 4.89 2.80
N ILE A 57 -1.44 5.52 1.89
CA ILE A 57 -2.91 5.57 1.94
C ILE A 57 -3.50 4.16 1.77
N ILE A 58 -2.98 3.36 0.84
CA ILE A 58 -3.41 1.97 0.63
C ILE A 58 -3.13 1.13 1.87
N GLU A 59 -1.94 1.23 2.47
CA GLU A 59 -1.57 0.49 3.68
C GLU A 59 -2.50 0.81 4.87
N ILE A 60 -2.88 2.07 5.05
CA ILE A 60 -3.77 2.48 6.14
C ILE A 60 -5.22 2.04 5.89
N THR A 61 -5.67 2.03 4.64
CA THR A 61 -7.09 1.75 4.31
C THR A 61 -7.29 0.26 4.02
N ASP A 62 -6.66 -0.21 2.95
CA ASP A 62 -6.87 -1.53 2.35
C ASP A 62 -6.42 -2.65 3.28
N ILE A 63 -5.18 -2.56 3.79
CA ILE A 63 -4.63 -3.57 4.70
C ILE A 63 -5.37 -3.57 6.03
N SER A 64 -5.83 -2.42 6.53
CA SER A 64 -6.66 -2.35 7.74
C SER A 64 -8.00 -3.07 7.56
N TRP A 65 -8.65 -2.91 6.42
CA TRP A 65 -9.91 -3.60 6.13
C TRP A 65 -9.70 -5.12 5.96
N ILE A 66 -8.61 -5.53 5.33
CA ILE A 66 -8.21 -6.94 5.21
C ILE A 66 -7.90 -7.55 6.59
N LEU A 67 -7.18 -6.84 7.45
CA LEU A 67 -6.89 -7.28 8.82
C LEU A 67 -8.18 -7.40 9.66
N TYR A 68 -9.11 -6.46 9.51
CA TYR A 68 -10.42 -6.54 10.16
C TYR A 68 -11.19 -7.79 9.72
N TYR A 69 -11.18 -8.09 8.42
CA TYR A 69 -11.78 -9.30 7.88
C TYR A 69 -11.13 -10.57 8.44
N TYR A 70 -9.80 -10.64 8.49
CA TYR A 70 -9.11 -11.81 9.04
C TYR A 70 -9.33 -11.99 10.55
N ARG A 71 -9.58 -10.91 11.29
CA ARG A 71 -9.85 -10.99 12.73
C ARG A 71 -11.30 -11.38 13.05
N ASN A 72 -12.26 -10.79 12.35
CA ASN A 72 -13.69 -10.88 12.69
C ASN A 72 -14.47 -11.82 11.77
N GLY A 73 -13.87 -12.29 10.66
CA GLY A 73 -14.52 -13.12 9.64
C GLY A 73 -15.57 -12.37 8.80
N VAL A 74 -15.75 -11.07 9.04
CA VAL A 74 -16.75 -10.23 8.37
C VAL A 74 -16.10 -8.98 7.77
N VAL A 75 -16.61 -8.55 6.63
CA VAL A 75 -16.18 -7.30 6.00
C VAL A 75 -16.79 -6.11 6.73
N LEU A 76 -16.03 -5.03 6.89
CA LEU A 76 -16.48 -3.85 7.64
C LEU A 76 -17.68 -3.16 6.96
N ILE A 77 -17.65 -3.05 5.63
CA ILE A 77 -18.72 -2.47 4.82
C ILE A 77 -19.02 -3.45 3.69
N ASN A 78 -20.20 -4.09 3.72
CA ASN A 78 -20.57 -5.10 2.73
C ASN A 78 -21.40 -4.56 1.55
N THR A 79 -21.52 -3.24 1.42
CA THR A 79 -22.40 -2.66 0.40
C THR A 79 -21.79 -2.82 -0.99
N SER A 80 -22.64 -3.18 -1.97
CA SER A 80 -22.20 -3.42 -3.36
C SER A 80 -21.54 -2.20 -4.00
N LEU A 81 -22.01 -1.00 -3.66
CA LEU A 81 -21.43 0.26 -4.09
C LEU A 81 -20.00 0.43 -3.55
N PHE A 82 -19.79 0.20 -2.25
CA PHE A 82 -18.48 0.32 -1.62
C PHE A 82 -17.48 -0.68 -2.21
N CYS A 83 -17.86 -1.96 -2.37
CA CYS A 83 -16.97 -2.95 -2.98
C CYS A 83 -16.55 -2.58 -4.41
N ARG A 84 -17.46 -1.99 -5.21
CA ARG A 84 -17.12 -1.54 -6.57
C ARG A 84 -16.16 -0.35 -6.56
N ILE A 85 -16.41 0.64 -5.70
CA ILE A 85 -15.55 1.82 -5.54
C ILE A 85 -14.16 1.39 -5.06
N TRP A 86 -14.12 0.56 -4.03
CA TRP A 86 -12.87 0.04 -3.49
C TRP A 86 -12.08 -0.73 -4.54
N LYS A 87 -12.70 -1.68 -5.25
CA LYS A 87 -12.02 -2.42 -6.32
C LYS A 87 -11.48 -1.51 -7.44
N PHE A 88 -12.21 -0.45 -7.77
CA PHE A 88 -11.75 0.54 -8.75
C PHE A 88 -10.54 1.32 -8.21
N LEU A 89 -10.60 1.79 -6.97
CA LEU A 89 -9.49 2.52 -6.33
C LEU A 89 -8.24 1.66 -6.20
N ASP A 90 -8.38 0.41 -5.76
CA ASP A 90 -7.28 -0.55 -5.66
C ASP A 90 -6.61 -0.78 -7.02
N SER A 91 -7.39 -1.17 -8.03
CA SER A 91 -6.86 -1.43 -9.38
C SER A 91 -6.23 -0.18 -10.01
N SER A 92 -6.87 0.98 -9.87
CA SER A 92 -6.33 2.24 -10.42
C SER A 92 -5.06 2.67 -9.73
N SER A 93 -4.97 2.50 -8.41
CA SER A 93 -3.77 2.84 -7.64
C SER A 93 -2.60 1.93 -8.01
N TYR A 94 -2.85 0.62 -8.12
CA TYR A 94 -1.84 -0.34 -8.54
C TYR A 94 -1.27 -0.02 -9.94
N VAL A 95 -2.14 0.25 -10.91
CA VAL A 95 -1.72 0.63 -12.27
C VAL A 95 -0.96 1.96 -12.26
N THR A 96 -1.40 2.92 -11.45
CA THR A 96 -0.73 4.23 -11.32
C THR A 96 0.67 4.06 -10.76
N ILE A 97 0.84 3.31 -9.68
CA ILE A 97 2.15 3.01 -9.08
C ILE A 97 3.05 2.31 -10.10
N ALA A 98 2.55 1.28 -10.79
CA ALA A 98 3.33 0.55 -11.79
C ALA A 98 3.84 1.47 -12.91
N LYS A 99 2.98 2.38 -13.41
CA LYS A 99 3.36 3.37 -14.43
C LYS A 99 4.39 4.37 -13.91
N LEU A 100 4.21 4.88 -12.69
CA LEU A 100 5.15 5.82 -12.09
C LEU A 100 6.51 5.18 -11.82
N VAL A 101 6.55 3.93 -11.38
CA VAL A 101 7.80 3.16 -11.20
C VAL A 101 8.49 2.90 -12.54
N ALA A 102 7.73 2.54 -13.58
CA ALA A 102 8.27 2.35 -14.92
C ALA A 102 8.86 3.66 -15.48
N TRP A 103 8.13 4.77 -15.35
CA TRP A 103 8.61 6.10 -15.73
C TRP A 103 9.88 6.48 -14.96
N ALA A 104 9.86 6.33 -13.63
CA ALA A 104 10.99 6.65 -12.77
C ALA A 104 12.24 5.81 -13.09
N SER A 105 12.07 4.61 -13.63
CA SER A 105 13.15 3.72 -14.06
C SER A 105 13.73 4.10 -15.43
N ILE A 106 12.91 4.67 -16.33
CA ILE A 106 13.35 5.16 -17.65
C ILE A 106 14.06 6.51 -17.54
N GLU A 107 13.58 7.39 -16.66
CA GLU A 107 14.17 8.71 -16.40
C GLU A 107 15.55 8.64 -15.73
N ARG A 108 15.92 7.47 -15.19
CA ARG A 108 17.15 7.23 -14.44
C ARG A 108 18.32 6.88 -15.34
#